data_AF-A0A6A4ANA6-F1
#
_entry.id   AF-A0A6A4ANA6-F1
#
_cell.length_a   1.000
_cell.length_b   1.000
_cell.length_c   1.000
_cell.angle_alpha   90.00
_cell.angle_beta   90.00
_cell.angle_gamma   90.00
#
_symmetry.space_group_name_H-M   'P 1'
#
loop_
_entity.id
_entity.type
_entity.pdbx_description
1 polymer ?
#
loop_
_entity_poly.entity_id
_entity_poly.type
_entity_poly.pdbx_seq_one_letter_code
_entity_poly.pdbx_strand_id
1 'polypeptide(L)'
;MDTAVDIHGVGVFAASTLRLMRKWHQSIAAMDRIDNTLAWIKTVDFHLQVPRTYLTEEDDSLPFRVTKIDPLSGAIEFLDMAGKGMLGDKVIHTVTSKLFGRIHSSSNIIW
;
A
#
# COMPACT_ATOMS: atom_id res chain seq x y z
N MET A 1 22.33 25.90 5.08
CA MET A 1 22.69 26.13 3.67
C MET A 1 22.01 25.07 2.84
N ASP A 2 21.24 25.46 1.83
CA ASP A 2 20.65 24.54 0.86
C ASP A 2 21.70 24.25 -0.22
N THR A 3 21.98 22.98 -0.48
CA THR A 3 23.03 22.59 -1.42
C THR A 3 22.48 22.63 -2.85
N ALA A 4 23.28 23.09 -3.80
CA ALA A 4 22.94 23.05 -5.21
C ALA A 4 23.45 21.75 -5.84
N VAL A 5 22.63 21.14 -6.69
CA VAL A 5 22.93 19.92 -7.45
C VAL A 5 22.89 20.26 -8.92
N ASP A 6 24.00 20.04 -9.62
CA ASP A 6 24.06 20.15 -11.08
C ASP A 6 23.66 18.81 -11.71
N ILE A 7 22.63 18.84 -12.55
CA ILE A 7 22.14 17.69 -13.30
C ILE A 7 22.52 17.91 -14.77
N HIS A 8 23.47 17.14 -15.26
CA HIS A 8 23.97 17.23 -16.63
C HIS A 8 22.82 17.18 -17.65
N GLY A 9 22.75 18.17 -18.54
CA GLY A 9 21.71 18.28 -19.56
C GLY A 9 20.37 18.88 -19.10
N VAL A 10 20.20 19.22 -17.80
CA VAL A 10 18.99 19.84 -17.26
C VAL A 10 19.29 21.18 -16.59
N GLY A 11 20.37 21.25 -15.80
CA GLY A 11 20.83 22.46 -15.11
C GLY A 11 21.00 22.30 -13.60
N VAL A 12 21.24 23.42 -12.92
CA VAL A 12 21.51 23.46 -11.47
C VAL A 12 20.23 23.70 -10.68
N PHE A 13 19.94 22.81 -9.73
CA PHE A 13 18.77 22.89 -8.86
C PHE A 13 19.18 22.95 -7.40
N ALA A 14 18.39 23.67 -6.60
CA ALA A 14 18.49 23.58 -5.16
C ALA A 14 18.02 22.19 -4.67
N ALA A 15 18.69 21.61 -3.69
CA ALA A 15 18.33 20.31 -3.12
C ALA A 15 16.92 20.33 -2.52
N SER A 16 16.48 21.47 -1.97
CA SER A 16 15.09 21.68 -1.53
C SER A 16 14.08 21.52 -2.67
N THR A 17 14.36 22.05 -3.86
CA THR A 17 13.52 21.90 -5.06
C THR A 17 13.41 20.44 -5.46
N LEU A 18 14.53 19.72 -5.56
CA LEU A 18 14.52 18.30 -5.92
C LEU A 18 13.76 17.45 -4.90
N ARG A 19 13.89 17.76 -3.61
CA ARG A 19 13.14 17.09 -2.53
C ARG A 19 11.64 17.35 -2.66
N LEU A 20 11.23 18.57 -2.99
CA LEU A 20 9.83 18.91 -3.23
C LEU A 20 9.29 18.17 -4.45
N MET A 21 10.03 18.15 -5.56
CA MET A 21 9.65 17.41 -6.77
C MET A 21 9.51 15.92 -6.50
N ARG A 22 10.42 15.31 -5.72
CA ARG A 22 10.31 13.91 -5.31
C ARG A 22 9.03 13.66 -4.52
N LYS A 23 8.75 14.47 -3.50
CA LYS A 23 7.53 14.36 -2.69
C LYS A 23 6.28 14.50 -3.55
N TRP A 24 6.27 15.45 -4.49
CA TRP A 24 5.17 15.62 -5.43
C TRP A 24 4.91 14.35 -6.25
N HIS A 25 5.94 13.79 -6.89
CA HIS A 25 5.79 12.55 -7.66
C HIS A 25 5.32 11.37 -6.79
N GLN A 26 5.83 11.26 -5.56
CA GLN A 26 5.38 10.26 -4.60
C GLN A 26 3.89 10.42 -4.25
N SER A 27 3.44 11.66 -4.00
CA SER A 27 2.04 11.95 -3.71
C SER A 27 1.12 11.64 -4.88
N ILE A 28 1.51 11.98 -6.12
CA ILE A 28 0.72 11.65 -7.31
C ILE A 28 0.59 10.13 -7.47
N ALA A 29 1.70 9.39 -7.38
CA ALA A 29 1.66 7.93 -7.46
C ALA A 29 0.81 7.29 -6.34
N ALA A 30 0.81 7.90 -5.14
CA ALA A 30 -0.03 7.46 -4.03
C ALA A 30 -1.52 7.73 -4.28
N MET A 31 -1.87 8.87 -4.89
CA MET A 31 -3.25 9.18 -5.29
C MET A 31 -3.75 8.18 -6.34
N ASP A 32 -2.93 7.85 -7.34
CA ASP A 32 -3.28 6.84 -8.35
C ASP A 32 -3.56 5.47 -7.69
N ARG A 33 -2.78 5.08 -6.67
CA ARG A 33 -3.00 3.83 -5.91
C ARG A 33 -4.31 3.86 -5.12
N ILE A 34 -4.64 5.01 -4.52
CA ILE A 34 -5.92 5.22 -3.83
C ILE A 34 -7.07 5.04 -4.82
N ASP A 35 -7.03 5.71 -5.97
CA ASP A 35 -8.09 5.64 -6.97
C ASP A 35 -8.26 4.23 -7.54
N ASN A 36 -7.16 3.54 -7.83
CA ASN A 36 -7.17 2.14 -8.25
C ASN A 36 -7.76 1.21 -7.18
N THR A 37 -7.44 1.45 -5.91
CA THR A 37 -8.01 0.67 -4.80
C THR A 37 -9.51 0.90 -4.69
N LEU A 38 -9.97 2.14 -4.80
CA LEU A 38 -11.40 2.47 -4.76
C LEU A 38 -12.15 1.85 -5.94
N ALA A 39 -11.55 1.83 -7.12
CA ALA A 39 -12.10 1.13 -8.27
C ALA A 39 -12.17 -0.39 -8.00
N TRP A 40 -11.11 -0.98 -7.44
CA TRP A 40 -11.07 -2.41 -7.11
C TRP A 40 -12.13 -2.80 -6.07
N ILE A 41 -12.31 -2.02 -4.99
CA ILE A 41 -13.33 -2.30 -3.96
C ILE A 41 -14.72 -2.44 -4.58
N LYS A 42 -15.07 -1.55 -5.53
CA LYS A 42 -16.36 -1.59 -6.24
C LYS A 42 -16.57 -2.84 -7.11
N THR A 43 -15.49 -3.57 -7.43
CA THR A 43 -15.55 -4.80 -8.23
C THR A 43 -15.66 -6.07 -7.39
N VAL A 44 -15.53 -5.98 -6.07
CA VAL A 44 -15.62 -7.15 -5.19
C VAL A 44 -17.09 -7.55 -5.05
N ASP A 45 -17.40 -8.79 -5.41
CA ASP A 45 -18.72 -9.40 -5.22
C ASP A 45 -18.75 -10.21 -3.92
N PHE A 46 -19.42 -9.67 -2.90
CA PHE A 46 -19.59 -10.31 -1.59
C PHE A 46 -20.69 -11.39 -1.58
N HIS A 47 -21.49 -11.51 -2.65
CA HIS A 47 -22.51 -12.55 -2.77
C HIS A 47 -21.98 -13.85 -3.35
N LEU A 48 -20.70 -13.88 -3.76
CA LEU A 48 -20.06 -15.08 -4.28
C LEU A 48 -19.99 -16.15 -3.19
N GLN A 49 -20.45 -17.37 -3.52
CA GLN A 49 -20.35 -18.50 -2.61
C GLN A 49 -18.90 -18.98 -2.50
N VAL A 50 -18.24 -18.62 -1.40
CA VAL A 50 -16.87 -19.03 -1.07
C VAL A 50 -16.85 -19.88 0.21
N PRO A 51 -15.82 -20.72 0.41
CA PRO A 51 -15.64 -21.44 1.67
C PRO A 51 -15.62 -20.49 2.87
N ARG A 52 -16.12 -20.95 4.03
CA ARG A 52 -16.23 -20.13 5.26
C ARG A 52 -14.95 -19.43 5.69
N THR A 53 -13.79 -19.98 5.38
CA THR A 53 -12.49 -19.38 5.69
C THR A 53 -12.21 -18.08 4.93
N TYR A 54 -12.90 -17.86 3.80
CA TYR A 54 -12.77 -16.66 2.96
C TYR A 54 -13.99 -15.73 3.03
N LEU A 55 -15.02 -16.11 3.79
CA LEU A 55 -16.19 -15.28 4.00
C LEU A 55 -15.80 -14.03 4.80
N THR A 56 -16.10 -12.87 4.24
CA THR A 56 -15.87 -11.55 4.85
C THR A 56 -17.10 -10.71 4.57
N GLU A 57 -17.50 -9.93 5.57
CA GLU A 57 -18.62 -8.99 5.44
C GLU A 57 -18.16 -7.72 4.71
N GLU A 58 -19.07 -7.14 3.92
CA GLU A 58 -18.82 -5.85 3.29
C GLU A 58 -18.68 -4.76 4.37
N ASP A 59 -17.61 -3.96 4.26
CA ASP A 59 -17.35 -2.82 5.14
C ASP A 59 -17.60 -1.52 4.36
N ASP A 60 -18.78 -0.93 4.54
CA ASP A 60 -19.19 0.33 3.93
C ASP A 60 -18.25 1.50 4.28
N SER A 61 -17.51 1.40 5.38
CA SER A 61 -16.56 2.44 5.83
C SER A 61 -15.20 2.33 5.14
N LEU A 62 -14.89 1.20 4.50
CA LEU A 62 -13.58 0.92 3.89
C LEU A 62 -13.20 1.93 2.80
N PRO A 63 -14.06 2.28 1.81
CA PRO A 63 -13.72 3.27 0.80
C PRO A 63 -13.33 4.62 1.42
N PHE A 64 -14.07 5.06 2.43
CA PHE A 64 -13.79 6.30 3.13
C PHE A 64 -12.46 6.26 3.88
N ARG A 65 -12.14 5.14 4.54
CA ARG A 65 -10.85 4.96 5.21
C ARG A 65 -9.67 4.99 4.23
N VAL A 66 -9.83 4.43 3.03
CA VAL A 66 -8.80 4.45 1.98
C VAL A 66 -8.52 5.87 1.51
N THR A 67 -9.55 6.71 1.33
CA THR A 67 -9.37 8.13 0.93
C THR A 67 -8.63 8.98 1.96
N LYS A 68 -8.60 8.54 3.23
CA LYS A 68 -7.96 9.28 4.34
C LYS A 68 -6.50 8.91 4.56
N ILE A 69 -5.97 7.95 3.82
CA ILE A 69 -4.57 7.54 3.96
C ILE A 69 -3.67 8.70 3.53
N ASP A 70 -2.70 9.06 4.37
CA ASP A 70 -1.69 10.05 4.01
C ASP A 70 -0.87 9.52 2.80
N PRO A 71 -0.85 10.23 1.66
CA PRO A 71 -0.10 9.84 0.46
C PRO A 71 1.40 9.62 0.68
N LEU A 72 1.98 10.24 1.72
CA LEU A 72 3.40 10.12 2.05
C LEU A 72 3.66 9.04 3.12
N SER A 73 2.62 8.39 3.62
CA SER A 73 2.75 7.32 4.60
C SER A 73 3.11 5.99 3.95
N GLY A 74 3.86 5.17 4.69
CA GLY A 74 4.14 3.79 4.27
C GLY A 74 2.91 2.87 4.23
N ALA A 75 1.72 3.36 4.60
CA ALA A 75 0.48 2.61 4.49
C ALA A 75 0.01 2.49 3.02
N ILE A 76 0.39 3.44 2.16
CA ILE A 76 0.07 3.43 0.72
C ILE A 76 0.63 2.20 0.02
N GLU A 77 1.76 1.66 0.47
CA GLU A 77 2.36 0.44 -0.11
C GLU A 77 1.43 -0.77 0.04
N PHE A 78 0.62 -0.84 1.11
CA PHE A 78 -0.33 -1.93 1.31
C PHE A 78 -1.49 -1.89 0.32
N LEU A 79 -1.76 -0.75 -0.32
CA LEU A 79 -2.76 -0.63 -1.36
C LEU A 79 -2.39 -1.43 -2.62
N ASP A 80 -1.11 -1.77 -2.82
CA ASP A 80 -0.68 -2.62 -3.95
C ASP A 80 -1.27 -4.04 -3.86
N MET A 81 -1.77 -4.47 -2.68
CA MET A 81 -2.53 -5.71 -2.52
C MET A 81 -3.92 -5.62 -3.15
N ALA A 82 -4.52 -4.43 -3.17
CA ALA A 82 -5.74 -4.16 -3.91
C ALA A 82 -5.38 -3.89 -5.38
N GLY A 83 -6.21 -4.33 -6.33
CA GLY A 83 -5.97 -4.05 -7.75
C GLY A 83 -4.83 -4.83 -8.41
N LYS A 84 -4.28 -5.88 -7.77
CA LYS A 84 -3.23 -6.77 -8.32
C LYS A 84 -1.90 -6.05 -8.65
N GLY A 85 -1.50 -5.09 -7.84
CA GLY A 85 -0.21 -4.41 -7.97
C GLY A 85 0.99 -5.34 -7.67
N MET A 86 2.19 -4.92 -8.08
CA MET A 86 3.42 -5.58 -7.64
C MET A 86 3.65 -5.30 -6.15
N LEU A 87 3.75 -6.37 -5.36
CA LEU A 87 3.98 -6.27 -3.93
C LEU A 87 5.46 -5.97 -3.64
N GLY A 88 5.74 -4.86 -2.98
CA GLY A 88 7.08 -4.54 -2.50
C GLY A 88 7.50 -5.42 -1.31
N ASP A 89 8.82 -5.51 -1.08
CA ASP A 89 9.42 -6.36 -0.04
C ASP A 89 8.82 -6.14 1.37
N LYS A 90 8.53 -4.89 1.71
CA LYS A 90 7.94 -4.52 3.00
C LYS A 90 6.54 -5.10 3.19
N VAL A 91 5.73 -5.08 2.13
CA VAL A 91 4.38 -5.65 2.14
C VAL A 91 4.46 -7.16 2.23
N ILE A 92 5.30 -7.79 1.40
CA ILE A 92 5.54 -9.24 1.45
C ILE A 92 6.00 -9.68 2.83
N HIS A 93 7.00 -9.02 3.41
CA HIS A 93 7.50 -9.36 4.75
C HIS A 93 6.41 -9.23 5.82
N THR A 94 5.64 -8.14 5.78
CA THR A 94 4.56 -7.91 6.76
C THR A 94 3.43 -8.92 6.61
N VAL A 95 3.02 -9.24 5.39
CA VAL A 95 1.97 -10.23 5.11
C VAL A 95 2.43 -11.63 5.51
N THR A 96 3.65 -12.01 5.11
CA THR A 96 4.22 -13.34 5.41
C THR A 96 4.37 -13.55 6.91
N SER A 97 4.89 -12.56 7.64
CA SER A 97 4.98 -12.62 9.12
C SER A 97 3.62 -12.72 9.79
N LYS A 98 2.58 -12.04 9.30
CA LYS A 98 1.23 -12.15 9.87
C LYS A 98 0.55 -13.48 9.57
N LEU A 99 0.68 -13.97 8.34
CA LEU A 99 0.04 -15.22 7.90
C LEU A 99 0.74 -16.46 8.47
N PHE A 100 2.07 -16.47 8.48
CA PHE A 100 2.87 -17.65 8.83
C PHE A 100 3.58 -17.55 10.19
N GLY A 101 3.74 -16.35 10.77
CA GLY A 101 4.37 -16.17 12.08
C GLY A 101 3.52 -16.70 13.25
N ARG A 102 2.20 -16.87 13.04
CA ARG A 102 1.29 -17.47 14.03
C ARG A 102 1.38 -19.00 14.13
N ILE A 103 2.03 -19.67 13.18
CA ILE A 103 2.09 -21.15 13.14
C ILE A 103 2.95 -21.72 14.28
N HIS A 104 3.83 -20.92 14.89
CA HIS A 104 4.72 -21.39 15.97
C HIS A 104 4.15 -21.27 17.40
N SER A 105 2.92 -20.77 17.61
CA SER A 105 2.36 -20.58 18.97
C SER A 105 1.25 -21.56 19.34
N SER A 106 0.96 -22.59 18.53
CA SER A 106 -0.08 -23.59 18.87
C SER A 106 0.25 -24.98 18.34
N SER A 107 1.39 -25.53 18.76
CA SER A 107 1.57 -26.98 18.86
C SER A 107 2.11 -27.32 20.24
N ASN A 108 1.22 -27.21 21.22
CA ASN A 108 1.29 -28.04 22.41
C ASN A 108 0.10 -29.00 22.28
N ILE A 109 0.36 -30.25 21.90
CA ILE A 109 -0.37 -31.49 22.25
C ILE A 109 0.48 -32.66 21.69
N ILE A 110 1.23 -33.25 22.60
CA ILE A 110 1.46 -34.69 22.86
C ILE A 110 0.56 -35.63 22.04
N TRP A 111 1.10 -36.36 21.05
CA TRP A 111 1.50 -37.78 21.06
C TRP A 111 2.11 -38.13 19.70
#